data_AF-A0A2X1PLC5-F1
#
_entry.id   AF-A0A2X1PLC5-F1
#
_cell.length_a   1.000
_cell.length_b   1.000
_cell.length_c   1.000
_cell.angle_alpha   90.00
_cell.angle_beta   90.00
_cell.angle_gamma   90.00
#
_symmetry.space_group_name_H-M   'P 1'
#
loop_
_entity.id
_entity.type
_entity.pdbx_description
1 polymer ?
#
loop_
_entity_poly.entity_id
_entity_poly.type
_entity_poly.pdbx_seq_one_letter_code
_entity_poly.pdbx_strand_id
1 'polypeptide(L)'
;MGNVTYRGSWFGYLSDGSTSYSTSGDKKRENNAPAEFNVDFGQKKLTGELKRAGTQNTVFSIEATFKNGNAFEGTARANNVVIDSQNTQGTSTVNFTTTVKGAFYGPNASELGGYFTYNGKNPTDKNSSTVSSPSNSENARAAVVFGAKKQQVEKNK
;
A
#
# COMPACT_ATOMS: atom_id res chain seq x y z
N MET A 1 1.55 -18.24 -17.53
CA MET A 1 0.64 -18.07 -16.38
C MET A 1 0.11 -16.65 -16.46
N GLY A 2 -1.20 -16.45 -16.46
CA GLY A 2 -1.80 -15.12 -16.62
C GLY A 2 -1.68 -14.24 -15.38
N ASN A 3 -1.94 -12.95 -15.56
CA ASN A 3 -2.11 -12.00 -14.46
C ASN A 3 -3.30 -12.40 -13.59
N VAL A 4 -3.13 -12.39 -12.27
CA VAL A 4 -4.15 -12.77 -11.30
C VAL A 4 -4.45 -11.58 -10.40
N THR A 5 -5.74 -11.23 -10.30
CA THR A 5 -6.19 -10.16 -9.40
C THR A 5 -6.50 -10.70 -8.01
N TYR A 6 -6.11 -9.96 -6.98
CA TYR A 6 -6.50 -10.16 -5.58
C TYR A 6 -7.24 -8.94 -5.09
N ARG A 7 -8.31 -9.14 -4.30
CA ARG A 7 -9.10 -8.06 -3.70
C ARG A 7 -9.27 -8.32 -2.22
N GLY A 8 -9.19 -7.26 -1.43
CA GLY A 8 -9.37 -7.31 0.01
C GLY A 8 -9.42 -5.92 0.61
N SER A 9 -8.81 -5.77 1.78
CA SER A 9 -8.83 -4.53 2.54
C SER A 9 -7.49 -4.31 3.25
N TRP A 10 -7.29 -3.07 3.70
CA TRP A 10 -6.14 -2.71 4.51
C TRP A 10 -6.58 -1.95 5.76
N PHE A 11 -5.73 -2.03 6.77
CA PHE A 11 -5.84 -1.27 8.00
C PHE A 11 -4.57 -0.47 8.20
N GLY A 12 -4.70 0.77 8.61
CA GLY A 12 -3.51 1.54 8.93
C GLY A 12 -3.76 2.96 9.38
N TYR A 13 -2.65 3.57 9.75
CA TYR A 13 -2.51 4.96 10.17
C TYR A 13 -1.59 5.68 9.21
N LEU A 14 -1.94 6.92 8.85
CA LEU A 14 -1.14 7.86 8.07
C LEU A 14 -1.25 9.24 8.74
N SER A 15 -0.12 9.90 8.98
CA SER A 15 -0.09 11.27 9.48
C SER A 15 0.96 12.10 8.74
N ASP A 16 0.75 13.41 8.66
CA ASP A 16 1.72 14.41 8.22
C ASP A 16 2.45 15.09 9.40
N GLY A 17 2.16 14.69 10.64
CA GLY A 17 2.66 15.28 11.89
C GLY A 17 1.62 16.13 12.63
N SER A 18 0.59 16.63 11.95
CA SER A 18 -0.48 17.44 12.55
C SER A 18 -1.86 16.83 12.34
N THR A 19 -2.11 16.36 11.12
CA THR A 19 -3.35 15.69 10.70
C THR A 19 -3.09 14.20 10.59
N SER A 20 -4.13 13.39 10.79
CA SER A 20 -4.04 11.96 10.56
C SER A 20 -5.28 11.37 9.91
N TYR A 21 -5.06 10.26 9.22
CA TYR A 21 -6.08 9.41 8.63
C TYR A 21 -5.86 7.99 9.12
N SER A 22 -6.94 7.35 9.54
CA SER A 22 -6.99 5.93 9.84
C SER A 22 -8.18 5.28 9.18
N THR A 23 -8.02 4.06 8.71
CA THR A 23 -9.12 3.22 8.24
C THR A 23 -10.07 2.89 9.40
N SER A 24 -11.38 2.96 9.20
CA SER A 24 -12.37 2.80 10.28
C SER A 24 -12.51 1.38 10.82
N GLY A 25 -12.05 0.37 10.08
CA GLY A 25 -12.19 -1.04 10.47
C GLY A 25 -13.63 -1.51 10.60
N ASP A 26 -14.55 -0.85 9.89
CA ASP A 26 -15.97 -1.11 9.95
C ASP A 26 -16.32 -2.56 9.59
N LYS A 27 -17.30 -3.12 10.29
CA LYS A 27 -17.81 -4.47 9.97
C LYS A 27 -18.49 -4.53 8.59
N LYS A 28 -18.99 -3.40 8.10
CA LYS A 28 -19.63 -3.30 6.78
C LYS A 28 -18.55 -3.16 5.71
N ARG A 29 -18.46 -4.17 4.84
CA ARG A 29 -17.43 -4.26 3.79
C ARG A 29 -17.43 -3.04 2.85
N GLU A 30 -18.58 -2.42 2.59
CA GLU A 30 -18.67 -1.20 1.77
C GLU A 30 -17.92 0.01 2.36
N ASN A 31 -17.68 0.01 3.67
CA ASN A 31 -16.97 1.07 4.39
C ASN A 31 -15.50 0.73 4.64
N ASN A 32 -15.04 -0.46 4.25
CA ASN A 32 -13.64 -0.84 4.39
C ASN A 32 -12.78 -0.17 3.34
N ALA A 33 -11.55 0.17 3.72
CA ALA A 33 -10.56 0.72 2.82
C ALA A 33 -10.10 -0.38 1.83
N PRO A 34 -10.38 -0.25 0.52
CA PRO A 34 -10.13 -1.34 -0.42
C PRO A 34 -8.64 -1.55 -0.68
N ALA A 35 -8.26 -2.81 -0.88
CA ALA A 35 -6.92 -3.20 -1.32
C ALA A 35 -7.04 -4.07 -2.58
N GLU A 36 -6.36 -3.68 -3.66
CA GLU A 36 -6.38 -4.37 -4.94
C GLU A 36 -4.95 -4.69 -5.37
N PHE A 37 -4.72 -5.89 -5.86
CA PHE A 37 -3.40 -6.33 -6.31
C PHE A 37 -3.49 -7.08 -7.63
N ASN A 38 -2.50 -6.87 -8.48
CA ASN A 38 -2.30 -7.62 -9.71
C ASN A 38 -0.98 -8.39 -9.59
N VAL A 39 -1.06 -9.70 -9.77
CA VAL A 39 0.05 -10.62 -9.53
C VAL A 39 0.39 -11.36 -10.81
N ASP A 40 1.63 -11.24 -11.25
CA ASP A 40 2.19 -12.01 -12.35
C ASP A 40 3.19 -13.03 -11.80
N PHE A 41 2.73 -14.28 -11.68
CA PHE A 41 3.57 -15.39 -11.22
C PHE A 41 4.69 -15.74 -12.21
N GLY A 42 4.51 -15.49 -13.50
CA GLY A 42 5.51 -15.75 -14.53
C GLY A 42 6.66 -14.76 -14.46
N GLN A 43 6.35 -13.47 -14.31
CA GLN A 43 7.33 -12.40 -14.14
C GLN A 43 7.81 -12.23 -12.69
N LYS A 44 7.19 -12.93 -11.73
CA LYS A 44 7.45 -12.80 -10.30
C LYS A 44 7.27 -11.37 -9.78
N LYS A 45 6.23 -10.70 -10.27
CA LYS A 45 5.91 -9.30 -9.95
C LYS A 45 4.53 -9.18 -9.32
N LEU A 46 4.38 -8.19 -8.45
CA LEU A 46 3.13 -7.80 -7.83
C LEU A 46 3.04 -6.27 -7.84
N THR A 47 1.92 -5.75 -8.32
CA THR A 47 1.53 -4.35 -8.10
C THR A 47 0.27 -4.29 -7.25
N GLY A 48 0.10 -3.21 -6.49
CA GLY A 48 -1.10 -3.04 -5.67
C GLY A 48 -1.42 -1.60 -5.35
N GLU A 49 -2.68 -1.39 -4.98
CA GLU A 49 -3.22 -0.10 -4.56
C GLU A 49 -4.03 -0.28 -3.28
N LEU A 50 -3.68 0.54 -2.28
CA LEU A 50 -4.45 0.69 -1.04
C LEU A 50 -5.24 2.00 -1.14
N LYS A 51 -6.56 1.89 -1.18
CA LYS A 51 -7.47 2.99 -1.50
C LYS A 51 -8.18 3.52 -0.27
N ARG A 52 -8.58 4.79 -0.29
CA ARG A 52 -9.40 5.40 0.78
C ARG A 52 -10.81 4.82 0.74
N ALA A 53 -11.40 4.55 1.91
CA ALA A 53 -12.80 4.16 2.00
C ALA A 53 -13.71 5.28 1.44
N GLY A 54 -14.77 4.91 0.72
CA GLY A 54 -15.65 5.86 0.05
C GLY A 54 -15.08 6.41 -1.26
N THR A 55 -14.12 7.34 -1.20
CA THR A 55 -13.63 8.05 -2.41
C THR A 55 -12.80 7.18 -3.35
N GLN A 56 -12.30 6.04 -2.89
CA GLN A 56 -11.46 5.10 -3.65
C GLN A 56 -10.15 5.68 -4.21
N ASN A 57 -9.76 6.89 -3.80
CA ASN A 57 -8.46 7.46 -4.16
C ASN A 57 -7.33 6.60 -3.60
N THR A 58 -6.30 6.33 -4.41
CA THR A 58 -5.12 5.60 -3.98
C THR A 58 -4.37 6.39 -2.90
N VAL A 59 -4.19 5.77 -1.73
CA VAL A 59 -3.40 6.30 -0.61
C VAL A 59 -1.98 5.75 -0.70
N PHE A 60 -1.83 4.47 -1.01
CA PHE A 60 -0.53 3.85 -1.22
C PHE A 60 -0.52 3.01 -2.49
N SER A 61 0.51 3.19 -3.32
CA SER A 61 0.85 2.24 -4.37
C SER A 61 1.93 1.28 -3.88
N ILE A 62 1.88 0.04 -4.34
CA ILE A 62 2.80 -1.05 -3.98
C ILE A 62 3.38 -1.64 -5.25
N GLU A 63 4.69 -1.83 -5.26
CA GLU A 63 5.41 -2.61 -6.26
C GLU A 63 6.34 -3.59 -5.56
N ALA A 64 6.24 -4.87 -5.87
CA ALA A 64 7.04 -5.92 -5.24
C ALA A 64 7.49 -6.99 -6.22
N THR A 65 8.59 -7.65 -5.85
CA THR A 65 9.13 -8.83 -6.53
C THR A 65 9.10 -10.01 -5.59
N PHE A 66 8.93 -11.21 -6.13
CA PHE A 66 8.93 -12.40 -5.29
C PHE A 66 10.35 -12.69 -4.83
N LYS A 67 10.45 -13.10 -3.57
CA LYS A 67 11.69 -13.56 -2.95
C LYS A 67 11.66 -15.09 -2.90
N ASN A 68 12.52 -15.68 -2.08
CA ASN A 68 12.56 -17.12 -1.90
C ASN A 68 11.27 -17.61 -1.22
N GLY A 69 10.80 -18.80 -1.62
CA GLY A 69 9.58 -19.39 -1.09
C GLY A 69 8.32 -18.61 -1.49
N ASN A 70 7.47 -18.33 -0.51
CA ASN A 70 6.18 -17.66 -0.69
C ASN A 70 6.23 -16.15 -0.38
N ALA A 71 7.41 -15.59 -0.11
CA ALA A 71 7.56 -14.19 0.27
C ALA A 71 7.67 -13.24 -0.94
N PHE A 72 7.27 -11.98 -0.74
CA PHE A 72 7.56 -10.88 -1.64
C PHE A 72 8.03 -9.66 -0.85
N GLU A 73 8.85 -8.84 -1.50
CA GLU A 73 9.35 -7.59 -0.94
C GLU A 73 9.51 -6.55 -2.04
N GLY A 74 9.30 -5.30 -1.69
CA GLY A 74 9.45 -4.17 -2.59
C GLY A 74 9.20 -2.84 -1.90
N THR A 75 8.49 -1.93 -2.58
CA THR A 75 8.23 -0.58 -2.11
C THR A 75 6.73 -0.31 -1.95
N ALA A 76 6.39 0.45 -0.90
CA ALA A 76 5.11 1.13 -0.77
C ALA A 76 5.35 2.64 -0.85
N ARG A 77 4.51 3.35 -1.60
CA ARG A 77 4.67 4.79 -1.86
C ARG A 77 3.39 5.57 -1.58
N ALA A 78 3.50 6.60 -0.76
CA ALA A 78 2.54 7.69 -0.72
C ALA A 78 3.02 8.77 -1.69
N ASN A 79 2.19 9.17 -2.65
CA ASN A 79 2.56 10.17 -3.65
C ASN A 79 1.57 11.34 -3.61
N ASN A 80 2.00 12.45 -2.99
CA ASN A 80 1.20 13.67 -2.83
C ASN A 80 -0.18 13.41 -2.21
N VAL A 81 -0.22 12.56 -1.18
CA VAL A 81 -1.47 12.18 -0.51
C VAL A 81 -1.94 13.32 0.37
N VAL A 82 -3.15 13.79 0.12
CA VAL A 82 -3.86 14.74 0.98
C VAL A 82 -4.63 13.98 2.07
N ILE A 83 -4.34 14.27 3.34
CA ILE A 83 -5.01 13.62 4.47
C ILE A 83 -6.42 14.19 4.68
N ASP A 84 -6.55 15.52 4.71
CA ASP A 84 -7.82 16.24 4.82
C ASP A 84 -8.05 17.09 3.57
N SER A 85 -8.93 16.62 2.68
CA SER A 85 -9.24 17.33 1.43
C SER A 85 -10.22 18.50 1.61
N GLN A 86 -10.85 18.62 2.78
CA GLN A 86 -11.85 19.67 3.06
C GLN A 86 -11.21 20.92 3.68
N ASN A 87 -9.98 20.81 4.20
CA ASN A 87 -9.24 21.95 4.70
C ASN A 87 -8.60 22.73 3.54
N THR A 88 -9.12 23.91 3.25
CA THR A 88 -8.70 24.81 2.15
C THR A 88 -7.49 25.68 2.50
N GLN A 89 -7.01 25.67 3.75
CA GLN A 89 -5.78 26.36 4.16
C GLN A 89 -4.69 25.34 4.54
N GLY A 90 -3.57 25.34 3.81
CA GLY A 90 -2.35 24.68 4.25
C GLY A 90 -2.38 23.15 4.21
N THR A 91 -3.09 22.54 3.26
CA THR A 91 -3.15 21.09 3.10
C THR A 91 -1.76 20.51 2.83
N SER A 92 -1.11 20.01 3.88
CA SER A 92 0.18 19.34 3.74
C SER A 92 -0.02 18.03 2.98
N THR A 93 0.84 17.81 1.98
CA THR A 93 0.82 16.55 1.23
C THR A 93 1.85 15.60 1.81
N VAL A 94 1.48 14.33 1.93
CA VAL A 94 2.39 13.28 2.33
C VAL A 94 2.99 12.63 1.09
N ASN A 95 4.32 12.68 0.99
CA ASN A 95 5.09 11.96 -0.01
C ASN A 95 6.14 11.11 0.71
N PHE A 96 6.15 9.80 0.52
CA PHE A 96 7.29 8.99 0.96
C PHE A 96 7.33 7.65 0.23
N THR A 97 8.51 7.02 0.23
CA THR A 97 8.67 5.60 -0.10
C THR A 97 9.22 4.83 1.10
N THR A 98 8.75 3.61 1.29
CA THR A 98 9.26 2.68 2.32
C THR A 98 9.25 1.25 1.81
N THR A 99 9.93 0.34 2.52
CA THR A 99 9.93 -1.08 2.20
C THR A 99 8.61 -1.72 2.61
N VAL A 100 8.04 -2.53 1.72
CA VAL A 100 6.91 -3.42 2.00
C VAL A 100 7.36 -4.86 2.01
N LYS A 101 6.85 -5.62 2.98
CA LYS A 101 7.09 -7.06 3.10
C LYS A 101 5.75 -7.78 3.15
N GLY A 102 5.67 -8.93 2.50
CA GLY A 102 4.50 -9.78 2.56
C GLY A 102 4.76 -11.18 2.04
N ALA A 103 3.71 -11.98 2.01
CA ALA A 103 3.75 -13.34 1.52
C ALA A 103 2.41 -13.78 0.92
N PHE A 104 2.48 -14.85 0.14
CA PHE A 104 1.33 -15.61 -0.31
C PHE A 104 0.95 -16.68 0.71
N TYR A 105 -0.34 -16.88 0.91
CA TYR A 105 -0.93 -17.79 1.89
C TYR A 105 -1.99 -18.70 1.25
N GLY A 106 -2.27 -19.82 1.93
CA GLY A 106 -3.25 -20.81 1.52
C GLY A 106 -2.82 -21.66 0.32
N PRO A 107 -3.59 -22.74 0.02
CA PRO A 107 -3.31 -23.60 -1.13
C PRO A 107 -3.32 -22.79 -2.43
N ASN A 108 -2.32 -23.02 -3.28
CA ASN A 108 -2.19 -22.36 -4.60
C ASN A 108 -2.13 -20.82 -4.52
N ALA A 109 -1.57 -20.28 -3.43
CA ALA A 109 -1.50 -18.84 -3.17
C ALA A 109 -2.90 -18.19 -3.25
N SER A 110 -3.91 -18.82 -2.63
CA SER A 110 -5.28 -18.30 -2.66
C SER A 110 -5.43 -16.93 -2.00
N GLU A 111 -4.49 -16.55 -1.15
CA GLU A 111 -4.49 -15.31 -0.39
C GLU A 111 -3.09 -14.68 -0.39
N LEU A 112 -3.04 -13.37 -0.14
CA LEU A 112 -1.80 -12.65 0.12
C LEU A 112 -2.01 -11.63 1.23
N GLY A 113 -0.92 -11.25 1.89
CA GLY A 113 -0.93 -10.21 2.90
C GLY A 113 0.45 -9.67 3.17
N GLY A 114 0.51 -8.48 3.77
CA GLY A 114 1.76 -7.81 4.03
C GLY A 114 1.59 -6.57 4.89
N TYR A 115 2.70 -5.89 5.12
CA TYR A 115 2.76 -4.72 5.98
C TYR A 115 3.91 -3.79 5.59
N PHE A 116 3.81 -2.55 6.03
CA PHE A 116 4.91 -1.59 6.01
C PHE A 116 4.74 -0.54 7.10
N THR A 117 5.84 0.12 7.44
CA THR A 117 5.88 1.25 8.36
C THR A 117 6.77 2.35 7.79
N TYR A 118 6.49 3.59 8.17
CA TYR A 118 7.32 4.75 7.86
C TYR A 118 7.37 5.68 9.08
N ASN A 119 8.58 6.10 9.48
CA ASN A 119 8.79 6.89 10.70
C ASN A 119 9.54 8.20 10.41
N GLY A 120 9.26 8.85 9.28
CA GLY A 120 9.88 10.12 8.91
C GLY A 120 11.29 10.04 8.32
N LYS A 121 11.85 8.83 8.22
CA LYS A 121 13.13 8.54 7.58
C LYS A 121 12.97 7.32 6.71
N ASN A 122 13.54 7.35 5.52
CA ASN A 122 13.50 6.24 4.61
C ASN A 122 14.55 5.20 5.02
N PRO A 123 14.18 3.92 5.21
CA PRO A 123 15.16 2.85 5.43
C PRO A 123 16.09 2.64 4.22
N THR A 124 15.72 3.14 3.03
CA THR A 124 16.48 2.96 1.78
C THR A 124 17.45 4.11 1.45
N ASP A 125 17.54 5.15 2.30
CA ASP A 125 18.47 6.26 2.11
C ASP A 125 19.92 5.83 2.46
N LYS A 126 20.62 5.21 1.52
CA LYS A 126 22.08 5.31 1.45
C LYS A 126 22.39 6.69 0.86
N ASN A 127 22.67 7.64 1.74
CA ASN A 127 23.12 9.00 1.51
C ASN A 127 23.77 9.23 0.11
N SER A 128 23.12 10.02 -0.76
CA SER A 128 23.78 10.73 -1.86
C SER A 128 23.45 12.21 -1.71
N SER A 129 24.46 13.00 -1.36
CA SER A 129 24.41 14.42 -1.00
C SER A 129 24.05 15.37 -2.16
N THR A 130 23.26 14.94 -3.14
CA THR A 130 23.01 15.66 -4.40
C THR A 130 21.53 15.82 -4.77
N VAL A 131 20.58 15.50 -3.88
CA VAL A 131 19.15 15.68 -4.15
C VAL A 131 18.58 16.84 -3.33
N SER A 132 18.22 17.93 -4.01
CA SER A 132 17.91 19.27 -3.48
C SER A 132 16.56 19.43 -2.76
N SER A 133 15.94 18.36 -2.29
CA SER A 133 14.72 18.38 -1.48
C SER A 133 14.59 17.05 -0.75
N PRO A 134 14.08 16.99 0.49
CA PRO A 134 13.80 15.71 1.11
C PRO A 134 12.77 15.01 0.22
N SER A 135 13.14 13.89 -0.42
CA SER A 135 12.22 13.16 -1.30
C SER A 135 11.03 12.55 -0.54
N ASN A 136 11.07 12.64 0.79
CA ASN A 136 10.08 12.11 1.70
C ASN A 136 9.68 13.16 2.76
N SER A 137 8.42 13.17 3.16
CA SER A 137 7.87 13.99 4.24
C SER A 137 8.47 13.54 5.58
N GLU A 138 9.30 14.39 6.20
CA GLU A 138 10.04 14.06 7.44
C GLU A 138 9.12 13.85 8.65
N ASN A 139 8.02 14.60 8.71
CA ASN A 139 7.05 14.47 9.80
C ASN A 139 6.02 13.36 9.56
N ALA A 140 6.00 12.78 8.35
CA ALA A 140 5.00 11.77 8.06
C ALA A 140 5.26 10.47 8.81
N ARG A 141 4.17 9.82 9.24
CA ARG A 141 4.20 8.53 9.94
C ARG A 141 3.18 7.61 9.30
N ALA A 142 3.55 6.35 9.10
CA ALA A 142 2.63 5.33 8.62
C ALA A 142 2.85 3.98 9.28
N ALA A 143 1.77 3.27 9.56
CA ALA A 143 1.78 1.87 9.97
C ALA A 143 0.60 1.17 9.31
N VAL A 144 0.88 0.20 8.45
CA VAL A 144 -0.12 -0.37 7.54
C VAL A 144 0.02 -1.89 7.48
N VAL A 145 -1.12 -2.57 7.53
CA VAL A 145 -1.27 -4.00 7.23
C VAL A 145 -2.36 -4.20 6.19
N PHE A 146 -2.22 -5.20 5.32
CA PHE A 146 -3.20 -5.51 4.29
C PHE A 146 -3.34 -7.02 4.07
N GLY A 147 -4.51 -7.41 3.56
CA GLY A 147 -4.80 -8.78 3.18
C GLY A 147 -5.79 -8.82 2.02
N ALA A 148 -5.60 -9.75 1.10
CA ALA A 148 -6.44 -9.90 -0.09
C ALA A 148 -6.57 -11.36 -0.53
N LYS A 149 -7.73 -11.67 -1.12
CA LYS A 149 -8.04 -13.00 -1.65
C LYS A 149 -8.00 -12.99 -3.16
N LYS A 150 -7.47 -14.06 -3.74
CA LYS A 150 -7.45 -14.31 -5.18
C LYS A 150 -8.87 -14.28 -5.74
N GLN A 151 -9.08 -13.52 -6.81
CA GLN A 151 -10.34 -13.49 -7.52
C GLN A 151 -10.39 -14.66 -8.50
N GLN A 152 -11.56 -15.30 -8.62
CA GLN A 152 -11.76 -16.27 -9.68
C GLN A 152 -11.82 -15.53 -11.02
N VAL A 153 -11.11 -16.05 -12.02
CA VAL A 153 -11.34 -15.63 -13.40
C VAL A 153 -12.73 -16.16 -13.75
N GLU A 154 -13.68 -15.28 -14.05
CA GLU A 154 -14.96 -15.70 -14.61
C GLU A 154 -14.67 -16.51 -15.88
N LYS A 155 -14.83 -17.82 -15.78
CA LYS A 155 -14.94 -18.65 -16.98
C LYS A 155 -16.36 -18.46 -17.47
N ASN A 156 -16.57 -17.50 -18.37
CA ASN A 156 -17.78 -17.49 -19.18
C ASN A 156 -17.88 -18.88 -19.83
N LYS A 157 -18.93 -19.60 -19.45
CA LYS A 157 -19.21 -20.97 -19.87
C LYS A 157 -19.97 -20.94 -21.20
#